data_AF-A0A6I7WT00-F1
#
_entry.id   AF-A0A6I7WT00-F1
#
_cell.length_a   1.000
_cell.length_b   1.000
_cell.length_c   1.000
_cell.angle_alpha   90.00
_cell.angle_beta   90.00
_cell.angle_gamma   90.00
#
_symmetry.space_group_name_H-M   'P 1'
#
loop_
_entity.id
_entity.type
_entity.pdbx_description
1 polymer ?
#
loop_
_entity_poly.entity_id
_entity_poly.type
_entity_poly.pdbx_seq_one_letter_code
_entity_poly.pdbx_strand_id
1 'polypeptide(L)'
;MVHGDAKLANFCFSQSGERVAAVDFQYVGGGCGMKDVAYFIGSCLNEQQCQQQETALLDYYFQVLKASLAAQHAQIDAEGVEQEWRSLFPVAWTDFHRFIKGWNPGHWKINSYSERLAREVISELSNNEAKQA
;
A
#
# COMPACT_ATOMS: atom_id res chain seq x y z
N MET A 1 -6.89 4.87 11.22
CA MET A 1 -6.41 6.18 10.75
C MET A 1 -5.22 5.92 9.84
N VAL A 2 -5.11 6.60 8.70
CA VAL A 2 -4.01 6.51 7.73
C VAL A 2 -3.29 7.85 7.64
N HIS A 3 -2.01 7.85 7.31
CA HIS A 3 -1.23 9.04 6.94
C HIS A 3 -1.82 9.70 5.70
N GLY A 4 -2.26 8.89 4.73
CA GLY A 4 -2.88 9.36 3.49
C GLY A 4 -1.89 9.79 2.41
N ASP A 5 -0.63 10.01 2.78
CA ASP A 5 0.47 10.28 1.86
C ASP A 5 1.83 9.68 2.31
N ALA A 6 1.86 8.40 2.64
CA ALA A 6 3.03 7.73 3.21
C ALA A 6 4.15 7.43 2.19
N LYS A 7 4.60 8.41 1.41
CA LYS A 7 5.77 8.27 0.52
C LYS A 7 7.07 8.39 1.33
N LEU A 8 8.15 7.74 0.90
CA LEU A 8 9.48 7.76 1.55
C LEU A 8 9.97 9.18 1.90
N ALA A 9 9.66 10.17 1.06
CA ALA A 9 10.01 11.57 1.29
C ALA A 9 9.38 12.18 2.57
N ASN A 10 8.30 11.58 3.07
CA ASN A 10 7.55 12.00 4.26
C ASN A 10 7.97 11.20 5.50
N PHE A 11 9.11 10.51 5.45
CA PHE A 11 9.70 9.81 6.59
C PHE A 11 11.14 10.28 6.84
N CYS A 12 11.43 10.61 8.10
CA CYS A 12 12.76 10.94 8.56
C CYS A 12 13.37 9.73 9.28
N PHE A 13 14.50 9.24 8.78
CA PHE A 13 15.22 8.13 9.38
C PHE A 13 16.41 8.66 10.17
N SER A 14 16.62 8.12 11.37
CA SER A 14 17.86 8.37 12.11
C SER A 14 19.07 7.84 11.35
N GLN A 15 20.26 8.36 11.66
CA GLN A 15 21.50 7.96 10.98
C GLN A 15 21.80 6.45 11.08
N SER A 16 21.40 5.77 12.17
CA SER A 16 21.52 4.32 12.32
C SER A 16 20.42 3.52 11.62
N GLY A 17 19.35 4.17 11.15
CA GLY A 17 18.16 3.52 10.58
C GLY A 17 17.21 2.90 11.61
N GLU A 18 17.53 2.92 12.91
CA GLU A 18 16.76 2.24 13.96
C GLU A 18 15.51 3.02 14.41
N ARG A 19 15.47 4.32 14.12
CA ARG A 19 14.34 5.18 14.43
C ARG A 19 13.83 5.86 13.18
N VAL A 20 12.51 5.99 13.11
CA VAL A 20 11.79 6.63 12.02
C VAL A 20 10.73 7.57 12.58
N ALA A 21 10.53 8.72 11.94
CA ALA A 21 9.43 9.62 12.21
C ALA A 21 8.66 9.89 10.90
N ALA A 22 7.34 9.74 10.91
CA ALA A 22 6.49 10.20 9.83
C ALA A 22 6.24 11.71 10.00
N VAL A 23 6.18 12.45 8.89
CA VAL A 23 5.94 13.89 8.83
C VAL A 23 4.96 14.21 7.70
N ASP A 24 4.43 15.43 7.67
CA ASP A 24 3.47 15.88 6.65
C ASP A 24 2.10 15.15 6.67
N PHE A 25 1.38 15.32 7.78
CA PHE A 25 0.06 14.71 8.02
C PHE A 25 -1.12 15.45 7.37
N GLN A 26 -0.89 16.21 6.30
CA GLN A 26 -1.94 17.04 5.68
C GLN A 26 -3.12 16.22 5.09
N TYR A 27 -2.93 14.92 4.85
CA TYR A 27 -3.93 14.00 4.26
C TYR A 27 -4.44 12.93 5.23
N VAL A 28 -4.24 13.12 6.54
CA VAL A 28 -4.64 12.14 7.57
C VAL A 28 -6.15 11.91 7.58
N GLY A 29 -6.58 10.65 7.78
CA GLY A 29 -8.00 10.33 7.84
C GLY A 29 -8.34 8.88 8.18
N GLY A 30 -9.63 8.54 8.18
CA GLY A 30 -10.09 7.15 8.25
C GLY A 30 -9.98 6.46 6.89
N GLY A 31 -9.55 5.20 6.85
CA GLY A 31 -9.40 4.44 5.61
C GLY A 31 -8.68 3.12 5.79
N CYS A 32 -8.57 2.35 4.70
CA CYS A 32 -7.80 1.11 4.63
C CYS A 32 -6.29 1.41 4.66
N GLY A 33 -5.55 0.71 5.53
CA GLY A 33 -4.11 0.91 5.70
C GLY A 33 -3.27 0.57 4.46
N MET A 34 -3.81 -0.21 3.52
CA MET A 34 -3.10 -0.54 2.28
C MET A 34 -2.73 0.68 1.44
N LYS A 35 -3.45 1.80 1.59
CA LYS A 35 -3.06 3.05 0.96
C LYS A 35 -1.64 3.47 1.37
N ASP A 36 -1.37 3.50 2.67
CA ASP A 36 -0.06 3.91 3.18
C ASP A 36 1.01 2.87 2.83
N VAL A 37 0.69 1.57 2.97
CA VAL A 37 1.62 0.48 2.65
C VAL A 37 2.03 0.51 1.18
N ALA A 38 1.09 0.66 0.26
CA ALA A 38 1.37 0.74 -1.18
C ALA A 38 2.18 1.98 -1.53
N TYR A 39 1.84 3.15 -0.97
CA TYR A 39 2.58 4.39 -1.20
C TYR A 39 4.03 4.30 -0.70
N PHE A 40 4.22 3.68 0.47
CA PHE A 40 5.54 3.51 1.06
C PHE A 40 6.39 2.54 0.23
N ILE A 41 5.92 1.32 -0.01
CA ILE A 41 6.65 0.30 -0.79
C ILE A 41 6.95 0.82 -2.21
N GLY A 42 5.96 1.36 -2.90
CA GLY A 42 6.11 1.93 -4.25
C GLY A 42 6.99 3.18 -4.30
N SER A 43 7.34 3.75 -3.15
CA SER A 43 8.30 4.85 -3.07
C SER A 43 9.72 4.44 -2.71
N CYS A 44 9.89 3.26 -2.12
CA CYS A 44 11.18 2.73 -1.69
C CYS A 44 11.84 1.83 -2.75
N LEU A 45 11.04 1.07 -3.50
CA LEU A 45 11.52 -0.01 -4.36
C LEU A 45 11.41 0.33 -5.84
N ASN A 46 12.33 -0.25 -6.62
CA ASN A 46 12.17 -0.31 -8.08
C ASN A 46 11.26 -1.47 -8.48
N GLU A 47 10.88 -1.50 -9.77
CA GLU A 47 10.00 -2.52 -10.36
C GLU A 47 10.34 -3.97 -9.97
N GLN A 48 11.60 -4.36 -10.19
CA GLN A 48 12.05 -5.72 -9.96
C GLN A 48 11.99 -6.08 -8.47
N GLN A 49 12.37 -5.13 -7.61
CA GLN A 49 12.31 -5.31 -6.16
C GLN A 49 10.87 -5.43 -5.66
N CYS A 50 9.92 -4.62 -6.18
CA CYS A 50 8.51 -4.75 -5.85
C CYS A 50 8.02 -6.16 -6.16
N GLN A 51 8.24 -6.65 -7.38
CA GLN A 51 7.80 -7.98 -7.78
C GLN A 51 8.39 -9.11 -6.91
N GLN A 52 9.63 -8.95 -6.45
CA GLN A 52 10.31 -9.98 -5.66
C GLN A 52 9.98 -9.92 -4.16
N GLN A 53 9.72 -8.73 -3.61
CA GLN A 53 9.64 -8.50 -2.17
C GLN A 53 8.23 -8.21 -1.67
N GLU A 54 7.26 -7.92 -2.54
CA GLU A 54 5.89 -7.57 -2.15
C GLU A 54 5.30 -8.55 -1.14
N THR A 55 5.32 -9.85 -1.45
CA THR A 55 4.75 -10.87 -0.56
C THR A 55 5.40 -10.86 0.82
N ALA A 56 6.73 -10.85 0.88
CA ALA A 56 7.48 -10.87 2.14
C ALA A 56 7.28 -9.59 2.96
N LEU A 57 7.16 -8.42 2.31
CA LEU A 57 6.89 -7.15 2.98
C LEU A 57 5.47 -7.09 3.53
N LEU A 58 4.48 -7.60 2.78
CA LEU A 58 3.11 -7.71 3.26
C LEU A 58 3.00 -8.70 4.42
N ASP A 59 3.66 -9.86 4.34
CA ASP A 59 3.69 -10.83 5.44
C ASP A 59 4.27 -10.22 6.71
N TYR A 60 5.38 -9.49 6.58
CA TYR A 60 5.98 -8.78 7.70
C TYR A 60 5.06 -7.70 8.28
N TYR A 61 4.43 -6.88 7.41
CA TYR A 61 3.49 -5.85 7.84
C TYR A 61 2.32 -6.46 8.63
N PHE A 62 1.70 -7.52 8.10
CA PHE A 62 0.56 -8.15 8.76
C PHE A 62 0.96 -8.91 10.03
N GLN A 63 2.15 -9.52 10.08
CA GLN A 63 2.68 -10.10 11.32
C GLN A 63 2.75 -9.04 12.43
N VAL A 64 3.32 -7.87 12.14
CA VAL A 64 3.45 -6.77 13.12
C VAL A 64 2.09 -6.16 13.46
N LEU A 65 1.20 -6.01 12.47
CA LEU A 65 -0.15 -5.48 12.68
C LEU A 65 -0.97 -6.41 13.58
N LYS A 66 -0.96 -7.72 13.32
CA LYS A 66 -1.66 -8.73 14.13
C LYS A 66 -1.19 -8.71 15.59
N ALA A 67 0.12 -8.67 15.82
CA ALA A 67 0.68 -8.56 17.17
C ALA A 67 0.21 -7.27 17.88
N SER A 68 0.18 -6.15 17.15
CA SER A 68 -0.26 -4.86 17.69
C SER A 68 -1.76 -4.82 18.00
N LEU A 69 -2.59 -5.39 17.11
CA LEU A 69 -4.04 -5.53 17.32
C LEU A 69 -4.33 -6.42 18.52
N ALA A 70 -3.66 -7.56 18.66
CA ALA A 70 -3.83 -8.43 19.82
C ALA A 70 -3.48 -7.72 21.15
N ALA A 71 -2.45 -6.86 21.14
CA ALA A 71 -2.02 -6.14 22.34
C ALA A 71 -2.90 -4.93 22.70
N GLN A 72 -3.42 -4.20 21.71
CA GLN A 72 -4.06 -2.89 21.93
C GLN A 72 -5.57 -2.88 21.61
N HIS A 73 -6.03 -3.80 20.78
CA HIS A 73 -7.40 -3.85 20.24
C HIS A 73 -7.87 -5.31 20.07
N ALA A 74 -7.76 -6.11 21.12
CA ALA A 74 -7.98 -7.57 21.10
C ALA A 74 -9.37 -8.01 20.58
N GLN A 75 -10.36 -7.11 20.56
CA GLN A 75 -11.69 -7.35 20.00
C GLN A 75 -11.73 -7.32 18.46
N ILE A 76 -10.69 -6.82 17.79
CA ILE A 76 -10.62 -6.77 16.32
C ILE A 76 -10.16 -8.13 15.81
N ASP A 77 -10.90 -8.70 14.85
CA ASP A 77 -10.50 -9.90 14.12
C ASP A 77 -9.32 -9.59 13.19
N ALA A 78 -8.11 -9.87 13.67
CA ALA A 78 -6.89 -9.56 12.94
C ALA A 78 -6.70 -10.44 11.69
N GLU A 79 -7.26 -11.64 11.66
CA GLU A 79 -7.23 -12.51 10.47
C GLU A 79 -8.19 -11.98 9.40
N GLY A 80 -9.41 -11.60 9.79
CA GLY A 80 -10.36 -10.93 8.89
C GLY A 80 -9.81 -9.64 8.30
N VAL A 81 -9.14 -8.82 9.12
CA VAL A 81 -8.46 -7.60 8.66
C VAL A 81 -7.39 -7.91 7.62
N GLU A 82 -6.52 -8.90 7.86
CA GLU A 82 -5.51 -9.29 6.86
C GLU A 82 -6.16 -9.76 5.58
N GLN A 83 -7.14 -10.67 5.65
CA GLN A 83 -7.80 -11.21 4.48
C GLN A 83 -8.40 -10.11 3.60
N GLU A 84 -9.17 -9.20 4.20
CA GLU A 84 -9.76 -8.07 3.47
C GLU A 84 -8.69 -7.12 2.93
N TRP A 85 -7.75 -6.68 3.78
CA TRP A 85 -6.79 -5.66 3.38
C TRP A 85 -5.80 -6.19 2.34
N ARG A 86 -5.37 -7.45 2.44
CA ARG A 86 -4.46 -8.05 1.45
C ARG A 86 -5.10 -8.06 0.05
N SER A 87 -6.42 -8.26 -0.05
CA SER A 87 -7.15 -8.15 -1.32
C SER A 87 -7.21 -6.72 -1.87
N LEU A 88 -7.12 -5.70 -1.00
CA LEU A 88 -7.19 -4.29 -1.37
C LEU A 88 -5.81 -3.70 -1.71
N PHE A 89 -4.72 -4.40 -1.44
CA PHE A 89 -3.38 -3.93 -1.75
C PHE A 89 -3.16 -3.63 -3.25
N PRO A 90 -3.53 -4.52 -4.19
CA PRO A 90 -3.45 -4.22 -5.62
C PRO A 90 -4.25 -2.99 -6.05
N VAL A 91 -5.42 -2.77 -5.43
CA VAL A 91 -6.28 -1.62 -5.69
C VAL A 91 -5.61 -0.33 -5.22
N ALA A 92 -5.05 -0.34 -4.01
CA ALA A 92 -4.30 0.79 -3.45
C ALA A 92 -3.07 1.14 -4.30
N TRP A 93 -2.34 0.12 -4.79
CA TRP A 93 -1.21 0.31 -5.70
C TRP A 93 -1.66 0.90 -7.04
N THR A 94 -2.76 0.41 -7.58
CA THR A 94 -3.33 0.91 -8.84
C THR A 94 -3.76 2.37 -8.73
N ASP A 95 -4.34 2.77 -7.60
CA ASP A 95 -4.65 4.18 -7.32
C ASP A 95 -3.38 5.05 -7.26
N PHE A 96 -2.33 4.56 -6.59
CA PHE A 96 -1.05 5.26 -6.54
C PHE A 96 -0.43 5.41 -7.93
N HIS A 97 -0.45 4.34 -8.74
CA HIS A 97 0.04 4.35 -10.11
C HIS A 97 -0.74 5.34 -10.98
N ARG A 98 -2.08 5.36 -10.88
CA ARG A 98 -2.95 6.35 -11.54
C ARG A 98 -2.57 7.78 -11.15
N PHE A 99 -2.35 8.03 -9.86
CA PHE A 99 -1.92 9.34 -9.36
C PHE A 99 -0.58 9.77 -9.98
N ILE A 100 0.43 8.90 -9.96
CA ILE A 100 1.75 9.21 -10.51
C ILE A 100 1.69 9.46 -12.02
N LYS A 101 0.92 8.67 -12.77
CA LYS A 101 0.70 8.89 -14.21
C LYS A 101 0.04 10.22 -14.52
N GLY A 102 -0.94 10.64 -13.72
CA GLY A 102 -1.60 11.93 -13.90
C GLY A 102 -0.73 13.12 -13.50
N TRP A 103 0.13 12.94 -12.49
CA TRP A 103 0.98 14.01 -11.97
C TRP A 103 2.26 14.23 -12.78
N ASN A 104 2.97 13.15 -13.12
CA ASN A 104 4.20 13.20 -13.92
C ASN A 104 4.30 11.95 -14.82
N PRO A 105 3.79 12.01 -16.06
CA PRO A 105 3.79 10.87 -17.00
C PRO A 105 5.18 10.32 -17.37
N GLY A 106 6.27 11.07 -17.11
CA GLY A 106 7.65 10.63 -17.33
C GLY A 106 8.34 10.10 -16.07
N HIS A 107 7.61 9.95 -14.95
CA HIS A 107 8.20 9.51 -13.69
C HIS A 107 8.68 8.07 -13.79
N TRP A 108 9.91 7.79 -13.35
CA TRP A 108 10.56 6.47 -13.39
C TRP A 108 9.79 5.34 -12.68
N LYS A 109 8.77 5.66 -11.88
CA LYS A 109 7.91 4.71 -11.16
C LYS A 109 6.79 4.15 -12.05
N ILE A 110 6.56 4.75 -13.21
CA ILE A 110 5.67 4.22 -14.24
C ILE A 110 6.43 3.09 -14.91
N ASN A 111 6.10 1.86 -14.55
CA ASN A 111 6.82 0.67 -14.98
C ASN A 111 5.84 -0.46 -15.36
N SER A 112 6.37 -1.53 -15.97
CA SER A 112 5.54 -2.60 -16.54
C SER A 112 4.78 -3.39 -15.47
N TYR A 113 5.36 -3.53 -14.28
CA TYR A 113 4.72 -4.13 -13.11
C TYR A 113 3.47 -3.34 -12.68
N SER A 114 3.58 -2.03 -12.47
CA SER A 114 2.45 -1.20 -12.06
C SER A 114 1.37 -1.11 -13.14
N GLU A 115 1.76 -1.10 -14.42
CA GLU A 115 0.81 -1.16 -15.55
C GLU A 115 0.06 -2.50 -15.60
N ARG A 116 0.77 -3.62 -15.40
CA ARG A 116 0.17 -4.95 -15.40
C ARG A 116 -0.82 -5.08 -14.26
N LEU A 117 -0.43 -4.71 -13.04
CA LEU A 117 -1.30 -4.76 -11.87
C LEU A 117 -2.55 -3.89 -12.04
N ALA A 118 -2.40 -2.69 -12.60
CA ALA A 118 -3.52 -1.82 -12.90
C ALA A 118 -4.51 -2.45 -13.90
N ARG A 119 -4.01 -3.15 -14.93
CA ARG A 119 -4.86 -3.86 -15.89
C ARG A 119 -5.59 -5.04 -15.26
N GLU A 120 -4.91 -5.80 -14.41
CA GLU A 120 -5.50 -6.91 -13.65
C GLU A 120 -6.66 -6.40 -12.78
N VAL A 121 -6.42 -5.36 -11.97
CA VAL A 121 -7.45 -4.75 -11.11
C VAL A 121 -8.63 -4.20 -11.91
N ILE A 122 -8.37 -3.45 -12.99
CA ILE A 122 -9.45 -2.92 -13.85
C ILE A 122 -10.29 -4.06 -14.43
N SER A 123 -9.63 -5.12 -14.92
CA SER A 123 -10.34 -6.29 -15.47
C SER A 123 -11.20 -6.98 -14.42
N GLU A 124 -10.71 -7.14 -13.19
CA GLU A 124 -11.47 -7.74 -12.09
C GLU A 124 -12.70 -6.92 -11.72
N LEU A 125 -12.55 -5.60 -11.61
CA LEU A 125 -13.66 -4.69 -11.29
C LEU A 125 -14.74 -4.73 -12.38
N SER A 126 -14.37 -4.64 -13.66
CA SER A 126 -15.32 -4.72 -14.77
C SER A 126 -16.04 -6.08 -14.84
N ASN A 127 -15.34 -7.18 -14.54
CA ASN A 127 -15.94 -8.52 -14.51
C ASN A 127 -16.90 -8.70 -13.32
N ASN A 128 -16.64 -8.05 -12.19
CA ASN A 128 -17.53 -8.09 -11.03
C ASN A 128 -18.80 -7.27 -11.27
N GLU A 129 -18.70 -6.12 -11.93
CA GLU A 129 -19.87 -5.34 -12.37
C GLU A 129 -20.77 -6.15 -13.32
N ALA A 130 -20.17 -6.86 -14.28
CA ALA A 130 -20.92 -7.72 -15.22
C ALA A 130 -21.60 -8.94 -14.58
N LYS A 131 -21.16 -9.38 -13.40
CA LYS A 131 -21.80 -10.48 -12.64
C LYS A 131 -22.94 -10.01 -11.73
N GLN A 132 -23.01 -8.71 -11.45
CA GLN A 132 -24.03 -8.09 -10.59
C GLN A 132 -25.17 -7.45 -11.40
N ALA A 133 -24.98 -7.26 -12.70
CA ALA A 133 -25.99 -6.82 -13.67
C ALA A 133 -26.80 -7.99 -14.24
#